data_AF-A0A2H5ZPD6-F1
#
_entry.id   AF-A0A2H5ZPD6-F1
#
_cell.length_a   1.000
_cell.length_b   1.000
_cell.length_c   1.000
_cell.angle_alpha   90.00
_cell.angle_beta   90.00
_cell.angle_gamma   90.00
#
_symmetry.space_group_name_H-M   'P 1'
#
loop_
_entity.id
_entity.type
_entity.pdbx_description
1 polymer ?
#
loop_
_entity_poly.entity_id
_entity_poly.type
_entity_poly.pdbx_seq_one_letter_code
_entity_poly.pdbx_strand_id
1 'polypeptide(L)'
;MVATGGGAIVDPENLARMRAAGPIVCLTASVDAILARTRSDTSRPLLQHEDQRQRIETLLAERASAYAQADVCVDTTHRSPEQVVEAILVYLGSVLSPKELPV
;
A
#
# COMPACT_ATOMS: atom_id res chain seq x y z
N MET A 1 1.66 -12.44 -6.43
CA MET A 1 1.40 -11.06 -5.95
C MET A 1 2.54 -10.16 -6.38
N VAL A 2 2.28 -8.89 -6.64
CA VAL A 2 3.30 -7.91 -7.04
C VAL A 2 3.27 -6.75 -6.05
N ALA A 3 4.41 -6.40 -5.47
CA ALA A 3 4.54 -5.19 -4.67
C ALA A 3 4.86 -4.01 -5.60
N THR A 4 4.05 -2.96 -5.57
CA THR A 4 4.25 -1.76 -6.39
C THR A 4 5.00 -0.68 -5.62
N GLY A 5 5.71 0.20 -6.33
CA GLY A 5 6.25 1.42 -5.74
C GLY A 5 5.12 2.33 -5.21
N GLY A 6 5.38 3.12 -4.16
CA GLY A 6 4.36 3.91 -3.48
C GLY A 6 3.66 4.98 -4.34
N GLY A 7 4.21 5.32 -5.51
CA GLY A 7 3.59 6.25 -6.47
C GLY A 7 2.86 5.57 -7.64
N ALA A 8 2.89 4.24 -7.76
CA ALA A 8 2.41 3.55 -8.97
C ALA A 8 0.91 3.81 -9.25
N ILE A 9 0.09 3.80 -8.21
CA ILE A 9 -1.38 3.97 -8.30
C ILE A 9 -1.81 5.42 -8.60
N VAL A 10 -0.89 6.39 -8.51
CA VAL A 10 -1.18 7.81 -8.81
C VAL A 10 -1.33 8.04 -10.31
N ASP A 11 -0.62 7.27 -11.12
CA ASP A 11 -0.71 7.33 -12.57
C ASP A 11 -1.98 6.57 -13.04
N PRO A 12 -2.90 7.24 -13.75
CA PRO A 12 -4.15 6.63 -14.20
C PRO A 12 -3.94 5.46 -15.18
N GLU A 13 -2.88 5.46 -15.98
CA GLU A 13 -2.56 4.35 -16.88
C GLU A 13 -2.14 3.11 -16.07
N ASN A 14 -1.28 3.30 -15.08
CA ASN A 14 -0.88 2.22 -14.17
C ASN A 14 -2.09 1.68 -13.41
N LEU A 15 -2.94 2.56 -12.90
CA LEU A 15 -4.16 2.15 -12.20
C LEU A 15 -5.09 1.31 -13.09
N ALA A 16 -5.29 1.70 -14.35
CA ALA A 16 -6.08 0.93 -15.29
C ALA A 16 -5.49 -0.47 -15.54
N ARG A 17 -4.16 -0.56 -15.71
CA ARG A 17 -3.46 -1.84 -15.89
C ARG A 17 -3.52 -2.71 -14.64
N MET A 18 -3.39 -2.12 -13.45
CA MET A 18 -3.51 -2.83 -12.17
C MET A 18 -4.92 -3.41 -11.99
N ARG A 19 -5.96 -2.62 -12.25
CA ARG A 19 -7.36 -3.09 -12.18
C ARG A 19 -7.66 -4.22 -13.15
N ALA A 20 -7.10 -4.18 -14.35
CA ALA A 20 -7.25 -5.25 -15.32
C ALA A 20 -6.51 -6.53 -14.92
N ALA A 21 -5.47 -6.43 -14.09
CA ALA A 21 -4.64 -7.56 -13.67
C ALA A 21 -5.15 -8.28 -12.41
N GLY A 22 -5.99 -7.64 -11.59
CA GLY A 22 -6.61 -8.24 -10.41
C GLY A 22 -6.86 -7.26 -9.27
N PRO A 23 -7.20 -7.78 -8.07
CA PRO A 23 -7.48 -6.95 -6.91
C PRO A 23 -6.29 -6.11 -6.45
N ILE A 24 -6.54 -4.85 -6.14
CA ILE A 24 -5.59 -3.87 -5.64
C ILE A 24 -5.73 -3.77 -4.12
N VAL A 25 -4.66 -4.13 -3.40
CA VAL A 25 -4.56 -4.02 -1.95
C VAL A 25 -3.69 -2.81 -1.59
N CYS A 26 -4.25 -1.85 -0.86
CA CYS A 26 -3.48 -0.75 -0.29
C CYS A 26 -3.06 -1.08 1.15
N LEU A 27 -1.76 -1.07 1.42
CA LEU A 27 -1.23 -1.19 2.79
C LEU A 27 -1.04 0.19 3.38
N THR A 28 -1.83 0.53 4.40
CA THR A 28 -1.75 1.81 5.10
C THR A 28 -0.95 1.67 6.39
N ALA A 29 -0.45 2.77 6.90
CA ALA A 29 0.23 2.87 8.18
C ALA A 29 0.16 4.31 8.70
N SER A 30 0.25 4.48 10.01
CA SER A 30 0.39 5.80 10.61
C SER A 30 1.70 6.47 10.19
N VAL A 31 1.73 7.80 10.21
CA VAL A 31 2.94 8.59 9.95
C VAL A 31 4.10 8.14 10.84
N ASP A 32 3.82 7.89 12.11
CA ASP A 32 4.83 7.44 13.09
C ASP A 32 5.41 6.07 12.73
N ALA A 33 4.56 5.12 12.30
CA ALA A 33 5.02 3.81 11.89
C ALA A 33 5.83 3.86 10.58
N ILE A 34 5.42 4.69 9.61
CA ILE A 34 6.20 4.90 8.39
C ILE A 34 7.55 5.50 8.72
N LEU A 35 7.57 6.57 9.53
CA LEU A 35 8.80 7.24 9.95
C LEU A 35 9.75 6.27 10.64
N ALA A 36 9.25 5.47 11.59
CA ALA A 36 10.06 4.46 12.29
C ALA A 36 10.67 3.43 11.33
N ARG A 37 9.92 2.99 10.31
CA ARG A 37 10.37 2.01 9.30
C ARG A 37 11.36 2.61 8.29
N THR A 38 11.26 3.90 7.98
CA THR A 38 12.06 4.54 6.92
C THR A 38 13.19 5.41 7.42
N ARG A 39 13.32 5.65 8.73
CA ARG A 39 14.30 6.58 9.32
C ARG A 39 15.75 6.29 8.92
N SER A 40 16.10 5.02 8.73
CA SER A 40 17.47 4.58 8.41
C SER A 40 17.65 4.16 6.96
N ASP A 41 16.61 4.29 6.13
CA ASP A 41 16.62 3.80 4.75
C ASP A 41 17.04 4.91 3.78
N THR A 42 18.31 4.89 3.38
CA THR A 42 18.89 5.86 2.43
C THR A 42 18.48 5.59 0.98
N SER A 43 17.86 4.45 0.66
CA SER A 43 17.42 4.11 -0.70
C SER A 43 16.15 4.86 -1.14
N ARG A 44 15.64 5.78 -0.31
CA ARG A 44 14.38 6.52 -0.52
C ARG A 44 14.62 8.01 -0.75
N PRO A 45 14.94 8.45 -1.99
CA PRO A 45 15.24 9.85 -2.30
C PRO A 45 14.14 10.83 -1.86
N LEU A 46 12.88 10.42 -2.01
CA LEU A 46 11.73 11.28 -1.65
C LEU A 46 11.58 11.54 -0.15
N LEU A 47 12.26 10.76 0.70
CA LEU A 47 12.23 10.89 2.16
C LEU A 47 13.54 11.46 2.74
N GLN A 48 14.53 11.76 1.88
CA GLN A 48 15.75 12.48 2.28
C GLN A 48 15.48 13.99 2.34
N HIS A 49 14.63 14.39 3.29
CA HIS A 49 14.26 15.77 3.53
C HIS A 49 14.62 16.16 4.97
N GLU A 50 14.92 17.45 5.22
CA GLU A 50 15.27 17.93 6.57
C GLU A 50 14.17 17.63 7.59
N ASP A 51 12.91 17.80 7.19
CA ASP A 51 11.74 17.30 7.92
C ASP A 51 11.11 16.09 7.21
N GLN A 52 11.62 14.91 7.54
CA GLN A 52 11.11 13.63 7.01
C GLN A 52 9.64 13.39 7.40
N ARG A 53 9.21 13.85 8.58
CA ARG A 53 7.84 13.66 9.05
C ARG A 53 6.87 14.46 8.18
N GLN A 54 7.12 15.75 8.03
CA GLN A 54 6.30 16.62 7.19
C GLN A 54 6.23 16.08 5.76
N ARG A 55 7.34 15.56 5.23
CA ARG A 55 7.35 14.98 3.88
C ARG A 55 6.46 13.74 3.75
N ILE A 56 6.44 12.87 4.76
CA ILE A 56 5.54 11.70 4.81
C ILE A 56 4.08 12.17 4.85
N GLU A 57 3.75 13.14 5.71
CA GLU A 57 2.39 13.70 5.84
C GLU A 57 1.89 14.28 4.51
N THR A 58 2.71 15.09 3.85
CA THR A 58 2.38 15.67 2.53
C THR A 58 2.16 14.57 1.49
N LEU A 59 3.06 13.57 1.40
CA LEU A 59 2.93 12.49 0.42
C LEU A 59 1.68 11.64 0.65
N LEU A 60 1.30 11.38 1.90
CA LEU A 60 0.05 10.67 2.21
C LEU A 60 -1.17 11.48 1.79
N ALA A 61 -1.17 12.79 2.07
CA ALA A 61 -2.26 13.68 1.68
C ALA A 61 -2.41 13.78 0.16
N GLU A 62 -1.31 13.99 -0.58
CA GLU A 62 -1.27 14.06 -2.05
C GLU A 62 -1.80 12.77 -2.69
N ARG A 63 -1.56 11.62 -2.06
CA ARG A 63 -1.91 10.29 -2.61
C ARG A 63 -3.20 9.72 -2.05
N ALA A 64 -3.84 10.38 -1.09
CA ALA A 64 -5.02 9.86 -0.39
C ALA A 64 -6.15 9.47 -1.36
N SER A 65 -6.42 10.32 -2.36
CA SER A 65 -7.44 10.05 -3.38
C SER A 65 -7.09 8.85 -4.26
N ALA A 66 -5.81 8.66 -4.59
CA ALA A 66 -5.34 7.52 -5.37
C ALA A 66 -5.36 6.22 -4.54
N TYR A 67 -4.96 6.25 -3.27
CA TYR A 67 -5.02 5.08 -2.38
C TYR A 67 -6.46 4.65 -2.07
N ALA A 68 -7.40 5.60 -1.98
CA ALA A 68 -8.82 5.31 -1.81
C ALA A 68 -9.45 4.57 -3.00
N GLN A 69 -8.75 4.45 -4.13
CA GLN A 69 -9.21 3.71 -5.31
C GLN A 69 -8.86 2.21 -5.29
N ALA A 70 -8.11 1.76 -4.28
CA ALA A 70 -7.84 0.33 -4.06
C ALA A 70 -9.11 -0.41 -3.63
N ASP A 71 -9.18 -1.71 -3.93
CA ASP A 71 -10.36 -2.50 -3.59
C ASP A 71 -10.43 -2.83 -2.08
N VAL A 72 -9.26 -2.89 -1.41
CA VAL A 72 -9.18 -3.00 0.05
C VAL A 72 -8.00 -2.22 0.60
N CYS A 73 -8.19 -1.62 1.78
CA CYS A 73 -7.14 -0.96 2.55
C CYS A 73 -6.89 -1.75 3.85
N VAL A 74 -5.65 -2.14 4.10
CA VAL A 74 -5.25 -2.88 5.30
C VAL A 74 -4.24 -2.05 6.09
N ASP A 75 -4.64 -1.64 7.29
CA ASP A 75 -3.75 -0.93 8.21
C ASP A 75 -2.72 -1.88 8.83
N THR A 76 -1.44 -1.54 8.63
CA THR A 76 -0.28 -2.31 9.07
C THR A 76 0.40 -1.73 10.32
N THR A 77 -0.13 -0.66 10.91
CA THR A 77 0.54 0.13 11.97
C THR A 77 0.96 -0.73 13.17
N HIS A 78 0.05 -1.56 13.67
CA HIS A 78 0.27 -2.43 14.84
C HIS A 78 0.04 -3.90 14.53
N ARG A 79 0.24 -4.29 13.26
CA ARG A 79 0.02 -5.66 12.80
C ARG A 79 1.32 -6.33 12.41
N SER A 80 1.45 -7.61 12.75
CA SER A 80 2.51 -8.46 12.23
C SER A 80 2.25 -8.77 10.74
N PRO A 81 3.29 -9.16 9.98
CA PRO A 81 3.11 -9.60 8.59
C PRO A 81 2.05 -10.69 8.44
N GLU A 82 1.97 -11.65 9.37
CA GLU A 82 1.01 -12.74 9.37
C GLU A 82 -0.43 -12.21 9.50
N GLN A 83 -0.67 -11.27 10.41
CA GLN A 83 -1.99 -10.64 10.59
C GLN A 83 -2.41 -9.82 9.36
N VAL A 84 -1.44 -9.19 8.69
CA VAL A 84 -1.70 -8.46 7.43
C VAL A 84 -2.05 -9.45 6.32
N VAL A 85 -1.29 -10.54 6.18
CA VAL A 85 -1.56 -11.59 5.19
C VAL A 85 -2.93 -12.22 5.42
N GLU A 86 -3.27 -12.55 6.66
CA GLU A 86 -4.59 -13.13 6.99
C GLU A 86 -5.73 -12.18 6.61
N ALA A 87 -5.61 -10.88 6.91
CA ALA A 87 -6.60 -9.89 6.49
C ALA A 87 -6.76 -9.80 4.96
N ILE A 88 -5.65 -9.91 4.22
CA ILE A 88 -5.67 -9.92 2.75
C ILE A 88 -6.33 -11.21 2.23
N LEU A 89 -5.98 -12.37 2.78
CA LEU A 89 -6.57 -13.65 2.37
C LEU A 89 -8.07 -13.71 2.63
N VAL A 90 -8.55 -13.18 3.75
CA VAL A 90 -9.97 -13.05 4.04
C VAL A 90 -10.67 -12.21 2.97
N TYR A 91 -10.09 -11.07 2.60
CA TYR A 91 -10.63 -10.24 1.52
C TYR A 91 -10.64 -10.97 0.18
N LEU A 92 -9.50 -11.58 -0.21
CA LEU A 92 -9.39 -12.31 -1.48
C LEU A 92 -10.37 -13.48 -1.56
N GLY A 93 -10.57 -14.23 -0.47
CA GLY A 93 -11.55 -15.32 -0.40
C GLY A 93 -13.00 -14.85 -0.55
N SER A 94 -13.29 -13.57 -0.31
CA SER A 94 -14.63 -12.99 -0.50
C SER A 94 -14.90 -12.52 -1.94
N VAL A 95 -13.85 -12.26 -2.73
CA VAL A 95 -13.95 -11.71 -4.09
C VAL A 95 -13.50 -12.67 -5.18
N LEU A 96 -12.68 -13.67 -4.86
CA LEU A 96 -12.24 -14.70 -5.80
C LEU A 96 -13.19 -15.90 -5.74
N SER A 97 -13.64 -16.37 -6.90
CA SER A 97 -14.37 -17.64 -6.98
C SER A 97 -13.40 -18.81 -6.71
N PRO A 98 -13.87 -19.98 -6.22
CA PRO A 98 -13.02 -21.13 -5.85
C PRO A 98 -12.06 -21.66 -6.94
N LYS A 99 -12.23 -21.21 -8.18
CA LYS A 99 -11.42 -21.62 -9.34
C LYS A 99 -10.13 -20.81 -9.52
N GLU A 100 -9.90 -19.77 -8.73
CA GLU A 100 -8.82 -18.79 -8.94
C GLU A 100 -7.84 -18.69 -7.76
N LEU A 101 -7.99 -19.50 -6.71
CA LEU A 101 -6.93 -19.62 -5.70
C LEU A 101 -5.76 -20.41 -6.32
N PRO A 102 -4.54 -19.85 -6.40
CA PRO A 102 -3.38 -20.63 -6.77
C PRO A 102 -3.10 -21.64 -5.66
N VAL A 103 -3.07 -22.93 -6.03
CA VAL A 103 -2.54 -24.05 -5.24
C VAL A 103 -1.04 -23.88 -4.98
#